data_AF-A0A7J2S4W6-F1
#
_entry.id   AF-A0A7J2S4W6-F1
#
_cell.length_a   1.000
_cell.length_b   1.000
_cell.length_c   1.000
_cell.angle_alpha   90.00
_cell.angle_beta   90.00
_cell.angle_gamma   90.00
#
_symmetry.space_group_name_H-M   'P 1'
#
loop_
_entity.id
_entity.type
_entity.pdbx_description
1 polymer ?
#
loop_
_entity_poly.entity_id
_entity_poly.type
_entity_poly.pdbx_seq_one_letter_code
_entity_poly.pdbx_strand_id
1 'polypeptide(L)'
;MQGIRNFIDSKEAARAAYGVDDCPRGSTEKISGVDEYVKVDYYLPGCPIDRKEFLQLVKKIVLGRGLKPQTYPLCVECKRKGIVCLLDRGILCLGPIVRAGCGALCPSLNRGCEGCRGMVVDANLMEQIEIMKKMKFSREEIIRKLRIFAANQFKEVEKYL
;
A
#
# COMPACT_ATOMS: atom_id res chain seq x y z
N MET A 1 7.62 -3.10 4.64
CA MET A 1 6.87 -2.25 5.59
C MET A 1 6.69 -3.00 6.89
N GLN A 2 6.58 -2.31 8.03
CA GLN A 2 6.53 -2.94 9.35
C GLN A 2 5.37 -3.96 9.48
N GLY A 3 4.19 -3.68 8.90
CA GLY A 3 3.03 -4.59 8.93
C GLY A 3 3.25 -5.99 8.34
N ILE A 4 4.32 -6.23 7.55
CA ILE A 4 4.69 -7.57 7.08
C ILE A 4 4.99 -8.51 8.26
N ARG A 5 5.51 -7.98 9.38
CA ARG A 5 5.79 -8.75 10.60
C ARG A 5 4.57 -9.53 11.10
N ASN A 6 3.36 -9.05 10.82
CA ASN A 6 2.12 -9.72 11.22
C ASN A 6 1.89 -11.08 10.56
N PHE A 7 2.65 -11.43 9.51
CA PHE A 7 2.56 -12.68 8.76
C PHE A 7 3.72 -13.63 9.04
N ILE A 8 4.62 -13.29 9.97
CA ILE A 8 5.80 -14.07 10.34
C ILE A 8 5.70 -14.36 11.84
N ASP A 9 6.06 -15.58 12.25
CA ASP A 9 6.11 -15.90 13.68
C ASP A 9 7.17 -15.05 14.40
N SER A 10 6.87 -14.60 15.62
CA SER A 10 7.76 -13.69 16.33
C SER A 10 9.07 -14.35 16.76
N LYS A 11 9.05 -15.66 17.07
CA LYS A 11 10.27 -16.40 17.41
C LYS A 11 11.11 -16.67 16.17
N GLU A 12 10.47 -17.02 15.06
CA GLU A 12 11.16 -17.19 13.77
C GLU A 12 11.87 -15.89 13.34
N ALA A 13 11.18 -14.76 13.44
CA ALA A 13 11.76 -13.45 13.15
C ALA A 13 12.94 -13.12 14.10
N ALA A 14 12.81 -13.43 15.39
CA ALA A 14 13.87 -13.24 16.37
C ALA A 14 15.10 -14.11 16.08
N ARG A 15 14.90 -15.38 15.72
CA ARG A 15 15.99 -16.30 15.33
C ARG A 15 16.71 -15.79 14.08
N ALA A 16 15.97 -15.35 13.07
CA ALA A 16 16.56 -14.86 11.83
C ALA A 16 17.38 -13.57 12.03
N ALA A 17 16.93 -12.66 12.91
CA ALA A 17 17.59 -11.38 13.14
C ALA A 17 18.73 -11.45 14.18
N TYR A 18 18.55 -12.25 15.23
CA TYR A 18 19.40 -12.23 16.43
C TYR A 18 19.95 -13.60 16.84
N GLY A 19 19.54 -14.69 16.19
CA GLY A 19 19.97 -16.05 16.56
C GLY A 19 19.38 -16.56 17.87
N VAL A 20 18.36 -15.89 18.42
CA VAL A 20 17.70 -16.24 19.68
C VAL A 20 16.21 -16.43 19.49
N ASP A 21 15.59 -17.26 20.34
CA ASP A 21 14.15 -17.56 20.26
C ASP A 21 13.25 -16.41 20.74
N ASP A 22 13.79 -15.50 21.53
CA ASP A 22 13.05 -14.35 22.06
C ASP A 22 13.78 -13.05 21.74
N CYS A 23 13.00 -12.03 21.35
CA CYS A 23 13.57 -10.75 20.96
C CYS A 23 13.91 -9.94 22.22
N PRO A 24 15.19 -9.67 22.52
CA PRO A 24 15.60 -9.08 23.80
C PRO A 24 15.02 -7.68 24.07
N ARG A 25 14.54 -7.00 23.02
CA ARG A 25 13.96 -5.65 23.06
C ARG A 25 12.75 -5.50 22.13
N GLY A 26 12.13 -6.60 21.72
CA GLY A 26 11.07 -6.60 20.72
C GLY A 26 9.70 -6.83 21.32
N SER A 27 8.71 -6.07 20.85
CA SER A 27 7.31 -6.39 21.12
C SER A 27 6.86 -7.56 20.25
N THR A 28 6.15 -8.51 20.86
CA THR A 28 5.43 -9.57 20.15
C THR A 28 4.06 -9.08 19.63
N GLU A 29 3.59 -7.91 20.06
CA GLU A 29 2.29 -7.35 19.72
C GLU A 29 2.14 -7.05 18.23
N LYS A 30 0.99 -7.43 17.66
CA LYS A 30 0.66 -7.18 16.25
C LYS A 30 0.75 -5.69 15.93
N ILE A 31 1.25 -5.41 14.73
CA ILE A 31 1.39 -4.05 14.24
C ILE A 31 0.05 -3.59 13.66
N SER A 32 -0.48 -2.52 14.24
CA SER A 32 -1.78 -1.97 13.94
C SER A 32 -1.67 -0.51 13.48
N GLY A 33 -2.73 0.00 12.85
CA GLY A 33 -2.86 1.40 12.49
C GLY A 33 -2.99 2.29 13.73
N VAL A 34 -2.64 3.58 13.61
CA VAL A 34 -2.79 4.55 14.72
C VAL A 34 -4.26 4.77 15.07
N ASP A 35 -5.15 4.69 14.07
CA ASP A 35 -6.60 4.77 14.24
C ASP A 35 -7.25 3.65 15.03
N GLU A 36 -6.58 2.51 15.19
CA GLU A 36 -7.07 1.43 16.04
C GLU A 36 -7.00 1.81 17.53
N TYR A 37 -6.13 2.76 17.91
CA TYR A 37 -5.89 3.14 19.30
C TYR A 37 -6.38 4.55 19.64
N VAL A 38 -6.35 5.47 18.68
CA VAL A 38 -6.72 6.87 18.90
C VAL A 38 -7.57 7.37 17.74
N LYS A 39 -8.47 8.32 18.02
CA LYS A 39 -9.23 8.98 16.96
C LYS A 39 -8.28 9.81 16.10
N VAL A 40 -8.28 9.53 14.79
CA VAL A 40 -7.48 10.26 13.80
C VAL A 40 -8.39 11.18 12.98
N ASP A 41 -8.11 12.48 12.99
CA ASP A 41 -8.91 13.47 12.25
C ASP A 41 -8.54 13.52 10.75
N TYR A 42 -7.26 13.33 10.42
CA TYR A 42 -6.76 13.44 9.04
C TYR A 42 -5.68 12.41 8.73
N TYR A 43 -5.69 11.92 7.49
CA TYR A 43 -4.67 11.06 6.92
C TYR A 43 -3.90 11.76 5.81
N LEU A 44 -2.56 11.63 5.85
CA LEU A 44 -1.69 12.02 4.76
C LEU A 44 -0.98 10.77 4.19
N PRO A 45 -1.49 10.21 3.07
CA PRO A 45 -0.97 8.95 2.54
C PRO A 45 0.41 9.11 1.87
N GLY A 46 1.28 8.12 2.04
CA GLY A 46 2.55 7.99 1.31
C GLY A 46 3.69 7.40 2.13
N CYS A 47 4.61 6.72 1.45
CA CYS A 47 5.86 6.20 2.03
C CYS A 47 7.05 6.61 1.14
N PRO A 48 7.64 7.81 1.32
CA PRO A 48 7.21 8.88 2.24
C PRO A 48 6.04 9.71 1.68
N ILE A 49 5.54 10.63 2.51
CA ILE A 49 4.57 11.65 2.12
C ILE A 49 5.17 12.64 1.10
N ASP A 50 4.32 13.29 0.30
CA ASP A 50 4.74 14.37 -0.59
C ASP A 50 4.84 15.72 0.14
N ARG A 51 5.88 16.50 -0.16
CA ARG A 51 6.13 17.80 0.49
C ARG A 51 5.04 18.82 0.17
N LYS A 52 4.54 18.88 -1.07
CA LYS A 52 3.51 19.84 -1.46
C LYS A 52 2.18 19.47 -0.84
N GLU A 53 1.86 18.18 -0.80
CA GLU A 53 0.66 17.65 -0.15
C GLU A 53 0.66 17.96 1.35
N PHE A 54 1.81 17.78 2.04
CA PHE A 54 1.98 18.16 3.43
C PHE A 54 1.74 19.67 3.67
N LEU A 55 2.38 20.53 2.88
CA LEU A 55 2.21 21.98 3.00
C LEU A 55 0.76 22.40 2.73
N GLN A 56 0.07 21.74 1.79
CA GLN A 56 -1.34 21.99 1.52
C GLN A 56 -2.23 21.55 2.68
N LEU A 57 -1.95 20.40 3.30
CA LEU A 57 -2.66 19.93 4.49
C LEU A 57 -2.54 20.95 5.63
N VAL A 58 -1.32 21.35 5.98
CA VAL A 58 -1.08 22.32 7.06
C VAL A 58 -1.79 23.64 6.79
N LYS A 59 -1.68 24.20 5.57
CA LYS A 59 -2.38 25.43 5.19
C LYS A 59 -3.88 25.32 5.34
N LYS A 60 -4.47 24.19 4.91
CA LYS A 60 -5.91 23.97 5.01
C LYS A 60 -6.35 23.87 6.47
N ILE A 61 -5.63 23.12 7.29
CA ILE A 61 -5.91 22.97 8.73
C ILE A 61 -5.92 24.34 9.41
N VAL A 62 -4.90 25.18 9.17
CA VAL A 62 -4.82 26.55 9.73
C VAL A 62 -6.01 27.42 9.31
N LEU A 63 -6.52 27.23 8.10
CA LEU A 63 -7.70 27.94 7.58
C LEU A 63 -9.04 27.32 8.04
N GLY A 64 -9.04 26.36 8.96
CA GLY A 64 -10.23 25.65 9.42
C GLY A 64 -10.85 24.75 8.35
N ARG A 65 -10.09 24.35 7.32
CA ARG A 65 -10.53 23.47 6.23
C ARG A 65 -9.81 22.13 6.34
N GLY A 66 -10.54 21.02 6.20
CA GLY A 66 -9.93 19.69 6.08
C GLY A 66 -9.27 19.47 4.72
N LEU A 67 -8.26 18.59 4.65
CA LEU A 67 -7.82 18.01 3.38
C LEU A 67 -8.53 16.66 3.19
N LYS A 68 -9.18 16.50 2.04
CA LYS A 68 -9.55 15.17 1.55
C LYS A 68 -8.37 14.64 0.72
N PRO A 69 -7.80 13.47 1.05
CA PRO A 69 -6.79 12.84 0.21
C PRO A 69 -7.39 12.57 -1.17
N GLN A 70 -6.54 12.34 -2.18
CA GLN A 70 -7.04 11.98 -3.51
C GLN A 70 -7.88 10.71 -3.41
N THR A 71 -9.02 10.69 -4.09
CA THR A 71 -10.00 9.61 -4.00
C THR A 71 -10.00 8.71 -5.23
N TYR A 72 -9.15 8.99 -6.22
CA TYR A 72 -9.11 8.27 -7.49
C TYR A 72 -7.85 7.38 -7.59
N PRO A 73 -7.88 6.32 -8.43
CA PRO A 73 -6.78 5.38 -8.57
C PRO A 73 -5.61 5.95 -9.39
N LEU A 74 -4.41 5.40 -9.17
CA LEU A 74 -3.19 5.82 -9.86
C LEU A 74 -3.31 5.77 -11.40
N CYS A 75 -4.14 4.87 -11.92
CA CYS A 75 -4.40 4.73 -13.36
C CYS A 75 -4.78 6.06 -14.04
N VAL A 76 -5.49 6.96 -13.36
CA VAL A 76 -5.85 8.28 -13.91
C VAL A 76 -4.60 9.13 -14.17
N GLU A 77 -3.62 9.11 -13.26
CA GLU A 77 -2.35 9.82 -13.46
C GLU A 77 -1.51 9.17 -14.56
N CYS A 78 -1.48 7.83 -14.62
CA CYS A 78 -0.80 7.11 -15.69
C CYS A 78 -1.35 7.50 -17.08
N LYS A 79 -2.68 7.51 -17.23
CA LYS A 79 -3.33 7.89 -18.49
C LYS A 79 -3.10 9.35 -18.84
N ARG A 80 -3.17 10.27 -17.87
CA ARG A 80 -2.84 11.70 -18.07
C ARG A 80 -1.40 11.91 -18.55
N LYS A 81 -0.46 11.06 -18.13
CA LYS A 81 0.94 11.12 -18.55
C LYS A 81 1.24 10.33 -19.84
N GLY A 82 0.25 9.67 -20.45
CA GLY A 82 0.47 8.83 -21.63
C GLY A 82 1.30 7.57 -21.33
N ILE A 83 1.34 7.11 -20.07
CA ILE A 83 2.10 5.92 -19.70
C ILE A 83 1.36 4.68 -20.21
N VAL A 84 2.05 3.88 -21.02
CA VAL A 84 1.57 2.57 -21.47
C VAL A 84 1.28 1.69 -20.25
N CYS A 85 0.15 0.99 -20.26
CA CYS A 85 -0.25 0.13 -19.17
C CYS A 85 0.82 -0.92 -18.89
N LEU A 86 1.35 -0.94 -17.67
CA LEU A 86 2.38 -1.90 -17.30
C LEU A 86 1.84 -3.31 -17.13
N LEU A 87 0.55 -3.46 -16.82
CA LEU A 87 -0.09 -4.76 -16.86
C LEU A 87 0.00 -5.33 -18.28
N ASP A 88 -0.40 -4.59 -19.31
CA ASP A 88 -0.31 -5.05 -20.71
C ASP A 88 1.11 -5.44 -21.15
N ARG A 89 2.14 -4.98 -20.43
CA ARG A 89 3.56 -5.33 -20.62
C ARG A 89 4.04 -6.50 -19.76
N GLY A 90 3.15 -7.22 -19.09
CA GLY A 90 3.48 -8.32 -18.20
C GLY A 90 4.13 -7.91 -16.87
N ILE A 91 3.94 -6.66 -16.43
CA ILE A 91 4.54 -6.15 -15.19
C ILE A 91 3.45 -6.00 -14.12
N LEU A 92 3.60 -6.74 -13.02
CA LEU A 92 2.67 -6.74 -11.89
C LEU A 92 2.53 -5.33 -11.27
N CYS A 93 1.31 -4.81 -11.23
CA CYS A 93 1.04 -3.42 -10.87
C CYS A 93 -0.25 -3.29 -10.05
N LEU A 94 -0.17 -2.61 -8.91
CA LEU A 94 -1.33 -2.33 -8.04
C LEU A 94 -2.05 -1.01 -8.36
N GLY A 95 -1.67 -0.34 -9.45
CA GLY A 95 -2.17 1.00 -9.81
C GLY A 95 -3.70 1.15 -9.85
N PRO A 96 -4.48 0.15 -10.31
CA PRO A 96 -5.94 0.25 -10.35
C PRO A 96 -6.63 0.34 -8.98
N ILE A 97 -6.01 -0.20 -7.93
CA ILE A 97 -6.58 -0.26 -6.58
C ILE A 97 -5.88 0.66 -5.58
N VAL A 98 -4.86 1.40 -6.02
CA VAL A 98 -4.03 2.25 -5.15
C VAL A 98 -4.33 3.72 -5.40
N ARG A 99 -4.41 4.48 -4.31
CA ARG A 99 -4.65 5.92 -4.31
C ARG A 99 -3.59 6.69 -5.10
N ALA A 100 -4.04 7.61 -5.96
CA ALA A 100 -3.20 8.55 -6.70
C ALA A 100 -2.55 9.63 -5.80
N GLY A 101 -1.76 10.53 -6.40
CA GLY A 101 -1.12 11.66 -5.72
C GLY A 101 0.41 11.60 -5.71
N CYS A 102 1.03 10.47 -6.08
CA CYS A 102 2.48 10.38 -6.27
C CYS A 102 2.93 10.76 -7.69
N GLY A 103 2.01 11.17 -8.57
CA GLY A 103 2.31 11.52 -9.95
C GLY A 103 2.75 10.32 -10.80
N ALA A 104 2.23 9.12 -10.54
CA ALA A 104 2.62 7.88 -11.24
C ALA A 104 4.15 7.68 -11.35
N LEU A 105 4.89 7.93 -10.26
CA LEU A 105 6.35 7.85 -10.25
C LEU A 105 6.88 6.47 -10.68
N CYS A 106 6.43 5.38 -10.04
CA CYS A 106 6.91 4.04 -10.38
C CYS A 106 6.58 3.68 -11.84
N PRO A 107 5.33 3.87 -12.33
CA PRO A 107 5.01 3.60 -13.73
C PRO A 107 5.81 4.43 -14.72
N SER A 108 6.15 5.68 -14.40
CA SER A 108 6.99 6.54 -15.25
C SER A 108 8.41 5.97 -15.42
N LEU A 109 8.84 5.10 -14.51
CA LEU A 109 10.13 4.42 -14.52
C LEU A 109 10.01 2.95 -14.97
N ASN A 110 8.93 2.58 -15.66
CA ASN A 110 8.63 1.21 -16.08
C ASN A 110 8.57 0.19 -14.93
N ARG A 111 8.15 0.62 -13.73
CA ARG A 111 7.92 -0.26 -12.57
C ARG A 111 6.45 -0.23 -12.17
N GLY A 112 5.89 -1.40 -11.90
CA GLY A 112 4.53 -1.50 -11.38
C GLY A 112 4.35 -0.73 -10.07
N CYS A 113 3.14 -0.22 -9.83
CA CYS A 113 2.82 0.43 -8.56
C CYS A 113 2.98 -0.56 -7.39
N GLU A 114 3.67 -0.14 -6.34
CA GLU A 114 3.89 -0.92 -5.12
C GLU A 114 2.76 -0.79 -4.09
N GLY A 115 1.90 0.22 -4.20
CA GLY A 115 0.80 0.43 -3.26
C GLY A 115 1.10 1.28 -2.03
N CYS A 116 2.20 2.04 -2.02
CA CYS A 116 2.65 2.79 -0.86
C CYS A 116 1.72 3.91 -0.35
N ARG A 117 0.72 4.32 -1.15
CA ARG A 117 -0.30 5.32 -0.76
C ARG A 117 -1.58 4.70 -0.21
N GLY A 118 -1.61 3.38 -0.05
CA GLY A 118 -2.78 2.61 0.40
C GLY A 118 -3.87 2.53 -0.67
N MET A 119 -4.91 1.74 -0.37
CA MET A 119 -6.01 1.53 -1.30
C MET A 119 -6.90 2.77 -1.41
N VAL A 120 -7.51 2.94 -2.59
CA VAL A 120 -8.64 3.84 -2.82
C VAL A 120 -9.87 3.31 -2.08
N VAL A 121 -10.81 4.19 -1.71
CA VAL A 121 -11.96 3.88 -0.82
C VAL A 121 -12.86 2.78 -1.40
N ASP A 122 -13.05 2.79 -2.71
CA ASP A 122 -13.86 1.87 -3.50
C ASP A 122 -13.01 0.89 -4.31
N ALA A 123 -11.84 0.50 -3.78
CA ALA A 123 -10.95 -0.45 -4.44
C ALA A 123 -11.63 -1.82 -4.67
N ASN A 124 -11.74 -2.24 -5.93
CA ASN A 124 -12.21 -3.58 -6.27
C ASN A 124 -11.05 -4.59 -6.27
N LEU A 125 -10.69 -5.10 -5.09
CA LEU A 125 -9.59 -6.06 -4.94
C LEU A 125 -9.84 -7.38 -5.68
N MET A 126 -11.09 -7.86 -5.66
CA MET A 126 -11.44 -9.16 -6.25
C MET A 126 -11.20 -9.16 -7.76
N GLU A 127 -11.69 -8.14 -8.46
CA GLU A 127 -11.46 -8.02 -9.90
C GLU A 127 -9.98 -7.82 -10.20
N GLN A 128 -9.27 -7.02 -9.40
CA GLN A 128 -7.84 -6.82 -9.57
C GLN A 128 -7.06 -8.13 -9.47
N ILE A 129 -7.42 -9.00 -8.53
CA ILE A 129 -6.84 -10.34 -8.37
C ILE A 129 -7.10 -11.20 -9.60
N GLU A 130 -8.35 -11.22 -10.09
CA GLU A 130 -8.71 -12.00 -11.27
C GLU A 130 -7.99 -11.51 -12.53
N ILE A 131 -7.80 -10.20 -12.70
CA ILE A 131 -6.97 -9.64 -13.77
C ILE A 131 -5.53 -10.14 -13.64
N MET A 132 -4.93 -10.10 -12.45
CA MET A 132 -3.56 -10.57 -12.24
C MET A 132 -3.42 -12.08 -12.50
N LYS A 133 -4.42 -12.89 -12.15
CA LYS A 133 -4.45 -14.34 -12.47
C LYS A 133 -4.55 -14.59 -13.98
N LYS A 134 -5.44 -13.88 -14.70
CA LYS A 134 -5.58 -13.97 -16.17
C LYS A 134 -4.28 -13.64 -16.89
N MET A 135 -3.47 -12.78 -16.29
CA MET A 135 -2.16 -12.38 -16.76
C MET A 135 -1.02 -13.35 -16.42
N LYS A 136 -1.34 -14.49 -15.80
CA LYS A 136 -0.41 -15.58 -15.45
C LYS A 136 0.62 -15.22 -14.37
N PHE A 137 0.35 -14.24 -13.52
CA PHE A 137 1.16 -14.04 -12.31
C PHE A 137 0.88 -15.15 -11.30
N SER A 138 1.93 -15.60 -10.60
CA SER A 138 1.79 -16.64 -9.58
C SER A 138 1.02 -16.11 -8.37
N ARG A 139 0.37 -17.02 -7.64
CA ARG A 139 -0.30 -16.69 -6.38
C ARG A 139 0.70 -16.10 -5.37
N GLU A 140 1.92 -16.64 -5.28
CA GLU A 140 2.94 -16.10 -4.38
C GLU A 140 3.36 -14.68 -4.78
N GLU A 141 3.50 -14.39 -6.07
CA GLU A 141 3.86 -13.06 -6.55
C GLU A 141 2.81 -12.01 -6.17
N ILE A 142 1.54 -12.34 -6.37
CA ILE A 142 0.40 -11.48 -6.02
C ILE A 142 0.36 -11.22 -4.51
N ILE A 143 0.43 -12.28 -3.70
CA ILE A 143 0.43 -12.19 -2.23
C ILE A 143 1.61 -11.34 -1.76
N ARG A 144 2.81 -11.61 -2.29
CA ARG A 144 4.01 -10.86 -1.91
C ARG A 144 3.86 -9.39 -2.23
N LYS A 145 3.33 -9.03 -3.40
CA LYS A 145 3.11 -7.63 -3.81
C LYS A 145 2.11 -6.93 -2.90
N LEU A 146 0.98 -7.57 -2.59
CA LEU A 146 -0.07 -7.01 -1.73
C LEU A 146 0.39 -6.85 -0.28
N ARG A 147 1.12 -7.83 0.28
CA ARG A 147 1.57 -7.77 1.68
C ARG A 147 2.54 -6.63 1.97
N ILE A 148 3.27 -6.08 0.99
CA ILE A 148 4.27 -5.03 1.27
C ILE A 148 3.63 -3.79 1.88
N PHE A 149 2.59 -3.22 1.26
CA PHE A 149 1.96 -1.97 1.71
C PHE A 149 0.50 -2.11 2.12
N ALA A 150 -0.15 -3.22 1.74
CA ALA A 150 -1.55 -3.49 2.03
C ALA A 150 -1.75 -4.64 3.03
N ALA A 151 -0.70 -5.07 3.73
CA ALA A 151 -0.72 -6.12 4.76
C ALA A 151 -2.04 -6.21 5.57
N ASN A 152 -2.41 -5.16 6.31
CA ASN A 152 -3.59 -5.19 7.17
C ASN A 152 -4.90 -5.04 6.38
N GLN A 153 -4.91 -4.30 5.27
CA GLN A 153 -6.08 -4.10 4.39
C GLN A 153 -6.38 -5.34 3.53
N PHE A 154 -5.42 -6.24 3.38
CA PHE A 154 -5.50 -7.42 2.52
C PHE A 154 -5.93 -8.70 3.26
N LYS A 155 -5.80 -8.74 4.59
CA LYS A 155 -6.09 -9.94 5.40
C LYS A 155 -7.46 -10.58 5.10
N GLU A 156 -8.48 -9.77 4.84
CA GLU A 156 -9.83 -10.28 4.58
C GLU A 156 -9.99 -10.92 3.20
N VAL A 157 -9.13 -10.56 2.24
CA VAL A 157 -9.22 -10.96 0.83
C VAL A 157 -8.27 -12.12 0.52
N GLU A 158 -7.25 -12.35 1.35
CA GLU A 158 -6.28 -13.43 1.21
C GLU A 158 -6.92 -14.83 1.12
N LYS A 159 -8.06 -15.02 1.78
CA LYS A 159 -8.83 -16.28 1.74
C LYS A 159 -9.41 -16.65 0.36
N TYR A 160 -9.46 -15.70 -0.57
CA TYR A 160 -10.00 -15.88 -1.93
C TYR A 160 -8.93 -16.05 -3.02
N LEU A 161 -7.65 -16.00 -2.63
CA LEU A 161 -6.50 -16.38 -3.47
C LEU A 161 -6.18 -17.84 -3.29
#